data_AF-A0A517Z8Q5-F1
#
_entry.id   AF-A0A517Z8Q5-F1
#
_cell.length_a   1.000
_cell.length_b   1.000
_cell.length_c   1.000
_cell.angle_alpha   90.00
_cell.angle_beta   90.00
_cell.angle_gamma   90.00
#
_symmetry.space_group_name_H-M   'P 1'
#
loop_
_entity.id
_entity.type
_entity.pdbx_description
1 polymer ?
#
loop_
_entity_poly.entity_id
_entity_poly.type
_entity_poly.pdbx_seq_one_letter_code
_entity_poly.pdbx_strand_id
1 'polypeptide(L)'
;MPVFEFPCPHCEARLRVPDRSFQGREFHCPECHSAIRITGDGESGLKALPADAPPTRDVAAEGRGTSTAAGNPLPTIRMPAGAKNARRVAWIVAACLLVGTIVAVVGNNGGDEPPVERDESPPALAEEDTGAETGPSVPPEGGPADEPPAAAVAPVADRLKELWSDVDSYRDEHGHFPPGQVDGEMLAEPERFSWLAALWVQSGRAPAVPLWNEGWRAPLNRPFSQSDFPAVVNPLANGPRDAGGYPVTHFAGVAGVGDDAASLPKQHPRAGVFGDRRQTRLEDIRDGQANTMLIAGVAKDSGPWSAAGRSTVRPLTQEPYVNGPDGFGTGQPDSMLVLMADGSVRTITRQTSPIVVRRMAAMADGLPLDPNVKGEPGESEPELPQLAEQPKEEPAPMPEQPDDARPRAEEPADPRAEDPILVELAPDEPTYDVEGALGRTIIEFEQPTPVPFIALLRQLQELAGVPFLLDEPVAEERLQQEVTLSAANASLGDILALLLAEIDLRFEARLDGVHIREAGDAAAELTD
;
A
#
# COMPACT_ATOMS: atom_id res chain seq x y z
N MET A 1 0.97 5.11 -21.89
CA MET A 1 0.54 3.76 -22.33
C MET A 1 -0.81 3.90 -23.04
N PRO A 2 -1.05 3.21 -24.17
CA PRO A 2 -2.33 3.34 -24.88
C PRO A 2 -3.45 2.67 -24.08
N VAL A 3 -4.42 3.47 -23.62
CA VAL A 3 -5.65 2.97 -22.97
C VAL A 3 -6.62 2.54 -24.06
N PHE A 4 -7.20 1.33 -23.93
CA PHE A 4 -8.21 0.85 -24.87
C PHE A 4 -9.61 1.20 -24.36
N GLU A 5 -10.41 1.87 -25.21
CA GLU A 5 -11.80 2.19 -24.91
C GLU A 5 -12.76 1.39 -25.81
N PHE A 6 -13.80 0.79 -25.23
CA PHE A 6 -14.87 0.13 -25.98
C PHE A 6 -16.20 0.19 -25.21
N PRO A 7 -17.36 0.17 -25.90
CA PRO A 7 -18.66 0.19 -25.25
C PRO A 7 -19.05 -1.20 -24.70
N CYS A 8 -19.77 -1.22 -23.57
CA CYS A 8 -20.39 -2.43 -23.05
C CYS A 8 -21.49 -2.92 -24.00
N PRO A 9 -21.53 -4.21 -24.39
CA PRO A 9 -22.55 -4.74 -25.29
C PRO A 9 -23.97 -4.80 -24.68
N HIS A 10 -24.11 -4.62 -23.36
CA HIS A 10 -25.40 -4.67 -22.66
C HIS A 10 -26.02 -3.30 -22.40
N CYS A 11 -25.21 -2.30 -22.02
CA CYS A 11 -25.69 -0.97 -21.61
C CYS A 11 -25.02 0.21 -22.32
N GLU A 12 -24.12 -0.04 -23.27
CA GLU A 12 -23.37 0.98 -24.03
C GLU A 12 -22.41 1.86 -23.20
N ALA A 13 -22.25 1.59 -21.90
CA ALA A 13 -21.28 2.27 -21.06
C ALA A 13 -19.85 2.18 -21.64
N ARG A 14 -19.10 3.29 -21.62
CA ARG A 14 -17.71 3.33 -22.08
C ARG A 14 -16.79 2.68 -21.04
N LEU A 15 -16.18 1.56 -21.41
CA LEU A 15 -15.25 0.81 -20.58
C LEU A 15 -13.82 1.12 -21.02
N ARG A 16 -12.90 1.18 -20.05
CA ARG A 16 -11.47 1.45 -20.25
C ARG A 16 -10.64 0.33 -19.66
N VAL A 17 -9.64 -0.15 -20.39
CA VAL A 17 -8.64 -1.09 -19.88
C VAL A 17 -7.22 -0.58 -20.19
N PRO A 18 -6.27 -0.75 -19.27
CA PRO A 18 -4.94 -0.17 -19.38
C PRO A 18 -4.07 -0.83 -20.45
N ASP A 19 -4.26 -2.12 -20.73
CA ASP A 19 -3.46 -2.88 -21.67
C ASP A 19 -4.20 -4.11 -22.25
N ARG A 20 -3.51 -4.87 -23.12
CA ARG A 20 -4.04 -6.07 -23.79
C ARG A 20 -4.05 -7.33 -22.91
N SER A 21 -3.48 -7.32 -21.71
CA SER A 21 -3.50 -8.48 -20.80
C SER A 21 -4.92 -8.88 -20.37
N PHE A 22 -5.88 -7.97 -20.54
CA PHE A 22 -7.30 -8.19 -20.30
C PHE A 22 -7.99 -9.02 -21.38
N GLN A 23 -7.35 -9.28 -22.53
CA GLN A 23 -7.89 -10.13 -23.59
C GLN A 23 -8.10 -11.58 -23.08
N GLY A 24 -9.30 -12.12 -23.31
CA GLY A 24 -9.70 -13.45 -22.87
C GLY A 24 -10.22 -13.54 -21.44
N ARG A 25 -10.11 -12.46 -20.64
CA ARG A 25 -10.66 -12.42 -19.27
C ARG A 25 -12.14 -12.05 -19.29
N GLU A 26 -12.88 -12.59 -18.31
CA GLU A 26 -14.26 -12.20 -18.01
C GLU A 26 -14.28 -11.16 -16.89
N PHE A 27 -15.13 -10.15 -17.03
CA PHE A 27 -15.34 -9.11 -16.04
C PHE A 27 -16.80 -8.64 -16.05
N HIS A 28 -17.23 -8.05 -14.95
CA HIS A 28 -18.60 -7.53 -14.80
C HIS A 28 -18.59 -6.03 -15.12
N CYS A 29 -19.50 -5.59 -15.99
CA CYS A 29 -19.64 -4.16 -16.27
C CYS A 29 -20.04 -3.39 -14.99
N PRO A 30 -19.35 -2.30 -14.61
CA PRO A 30 -19.66 -1.56 -13.37
C PRO A 30 -21.04 -0.88 -13.41
N GLU A 31 -21.56 -0.58 -14.60
CA GLU A 31 -22.86 0.09 -14.75
C GLU A 31 -24.04 -0.89 -14.72
N CYS A 32 -23.93 -2.05 -15.38
CA CYS A 32 -25.05 -2.98 -15.54
C CYS A 32 -24.84 -4.37 -14.94
N HIS A 33 -23.67 -4.62 -14.34
CA HIS A 33 -23.25 -5.89 -13.73
C HIS A 33 -23.31 -7.13 -14.64
N SER A 34 -23.48 -6.97 -15.96
CA SER A 34 -23.49 -8.10 -16.88
C SER A 34 -22.07 -8.60 -17.14
N ALA A 35 -21.89 -9.93 -17.18
CA ALA A 35 -20.61 -10.56 -17.47
C ALA A 35 -20.24 -10.41 -18.96
N ILE A 36 -19.04 -9.91 -19.21
CA ILE A 36 -18.52 -9.65 -20.55
C ILE A 36 -17.09 -10.18 -20.68
N ARG A 37 -16.72 -10.61 -21.89
CA ARG A 37 -15.40 -11.15 -22.24
C ARG A 37 -14.73 -10.22 -23.25
N ILE A 38 -13.46 -9.88 -23.01
CA ILE A 38 -12.68 -9.03 -23.93
C ILE A 38 -12.03 -9.90 -25.00
N THR A 39 -12.20 -9.52 -26.26
CA THR A 39 -11.59 -10.17 -27.42
C THR A 39 -10.80 -9.15 -28.24
N GLY A 40 -9.74 -9.59 -28.92
CA GLY A 40 -8.99 -8.72 -29.84
C GLY A 40 -9.79 -8.52 -31.13
N ASP A 41 -9.80 -7.31 -31.68
CA ASP A 41 -10.54 -6.99 -32.92
C ASP A 41 -9.69 -7.02 -34.21
N GLY A 42 -8.40 -7.39 -34.09
CA GLY A 42 -7.43 -7.32 -35.19
C GLY A 42 -6.26 -6.40 -34.87
N GLU A 43 -5.78 -5.64 -35.87
CA GLU A 43 -4.47 -4.94 -35.81
C GLU A 43 -4.34 -3.89 -34.70
N SER A 44 -5.40 -3.42 -34.05
CA SER A 44 -5.24 -2.43 -32.99
C SER A 44 -6.24 -2.41 -31.84
N GLY A 45 -7.43 -3.00 -31.92
CA GLY A 45 -8.50 -2.80 -30.92
C GLY A 45 -8.77 -3.97 -29.98
N LEU A 46 -9.40 -3.65 -28.84
CA LEU A 46 -10.08 -4.61 -27.96
C LEU A 46 -11.60 -4.37 -28.08
N LYS A 47 -12.38 -5.45 -28.01
CA LYS A 47 -13.85 -5.39 -28.03
C LYS A 47 -14.44 -6.29 -26.95
N ALA A 48 -15.46 -5.78 -26.25
CA ALA A 48 -16.26 -6.59 -25.33
C ALA A 48 -17.34 -7.37 -26.08
N LEU A 49 -17.46 -8.65 -25.76
CA LEU A 49 -18.58 -9.52 -26.15
C LEU A 49 -19.30 -10.00 -24.88
N PRO A 50 -20.61 -10.33 -24.95
CA PRO A 50 -21.29 -11.02 -23.86
C PRO A 50 -20.54 -12.31 -23.49
N ALA A 51 -20.44 -12.64 -22.19
CA ALA A 51 -19.69 -13.83 -21.75
C ALA A 51 -20.22 -15.14 -22.37
N ASP A 52 -21.53 -15.21 -22.63
CA ASP A 52 -22.21 -16.35 -23.23
C ASP A 52 -22.08 -16.42 -24.75
N ALA A 53 -21.39 -15.45 -25.39
CA ALA A 53 -21.16 -15.49 -26.82
C ALA A 53 -20.30 -16.73 -27.17
N PRO A 54 -20.70 -17.56 -28.14
CA PRO A 54 -19.91 -18.71 -28.54
C PRO A 54 -18.52 -18.24 -28.99
N PRO A 55 -17.43 -18.93 -28.60
CA PRO A 55 -16.09 -18.53 -28.97
C PRO A 55 -16.02 -18.47 -30.50
N THR A 56 -15.81 -17.26 -31.02
CA THR A 56 -15.56 -17.07 -32.44
C THR A 56 -14.25 -17.77 -32.74
N ARG A 57 -14.32 -18.92 -33.40
CA ARG A 57 -13.14 -19.57 -33.95
C ARG A 57 -12.50 -18.56 -34.90
N ASP A 58 -11.26 -18.19 -34.62
CA ASP A 58 -10.48 -17.30 -35.48
C ASP A 58 -10.40 -17.91 -36.88
N VAL A 59 -11.25 -17.42 -37.78
CA VAL A 59 -11.17 -17.73 -39.21
C VAL A 59 -10.05 -16.84 -39.74
N ALA A 60 -8.86 -17.41 -39.80
CA ALA A 60 -7.71 -16.80 -40.43
C ALA A 60 -8.07 -16.38 -41.87
N ALA A 61 -7.89 -15.08 -42.12
CA ALA A 61 -7.60 -14.40 -43.37
C ALA A 61 -7.98 -15.10 -44.68
N GLU A 62 -9.08 -14.65 -45.30
CA GLU A 62 -9.20 -14.58 -46.76
C GLU A 62 -10.34 -13.63 -47.18
N GLY A 63 -10.05 -12.72 -48.12
CA GLY A 63 -11.08 -12.12 -48.99
C GLY A 63 -11.31 -10.61 -48.86
N ARG A 64 -10.64 -9.85 -49.74
CA ARG A 64 -11.07 -8.50 -50.14
C ARG A 64 -12.46 -8.55 -50.76
N GLY A 65 -13.34 -7.61 -50.38
CA GLY A 65 -14.61 -7.37 -51.05
C GLY A 65 -15.21 -6.03 -50.67
N THR A 66 -15.17 -5.09 -51.61
CA THR A 66 -15.85 -3.79 -51.61
C THR A 66 -17.38 -3.91 -51.54
N SER A 67 -18.08 -3.12 -50.71
CA SER A 67 -19.46 -2.67 -51.01
C SER A 67 -19.98 -1.58 -50.06
N THR A 68 -20.19 -0.40 -50.64
CA THR A 68 -21.33 0.53 -50.58
C THR A 68 -22.20 0.76 -49.33
N ALA A 69 -22.22 2.05 -48.96
CA ALA A 69 -23.27 2.88 -48.36
C ALA A 69 -24.73 2.38 -48.32
N ALA A 70 -25.38 2.59 -47.15
CA ALA A 70 -26.75 3.09 -47.04
C ALA A 70 -26.99 3.63 -45.61
N GLY A 71 -27.45 4.88 -45.51
CA GLY A 71 -27.80 5.52 -44.24
C GLY A 71 -29.15 5.06 -43.70
N ASN A 72 -29.36 5.26 -42.40
CA ASN A 72 -30.69 5.24 -41.79
C ASN A 72 -30.78 6.27 -40.63
N PRO A 73 -31.99 6.81 -40.38
CA PRO A 73 -32.19 8.06 -39.66
C PRO A 73 -32.32 7.91 -38.13
N LEU A 74 -32.04 9.02 -37.45
CA LEU A 74 -32.15 9.22 -36.00
C LEU A 74 -33.55 8.94 -35.44
N PRO A 75 -33.67 8.34 -34.23
CA PRO A 75 -34.93 8.25 -33.51
C PRO A 75 -35.23 9.51 -32.70
N THR A 76 -36.42 10.07 -32.90
CA THR A 76 -37.05 11.12 -32.09
C THR A 76 -37.44 10.61 -30.70
N ILE A 77 -36.94 11.25 -29.65
CA ILE A 77 -37.33 11.01 -28.25
C ILE A 77 -38.62 11.79 -27.93
N ARG A 78 -39.67 11.08 -27.49
CA ARG A 78 -40.88 11.66 -26.89
C ARG A 78 -40.73 11.70 -25.36
N MET A 79 -40.97 12.86 -24.76
CA MET A 79 -41.15 12.99 -23.31
C MET A 79 -42.56 12.59 -22.87
N PRO A 80 -42.74 11.90 -21.73
CA PRO A 80 -44.04 11.80 -21.08
C PRO A 80 -44.26 13.02 -20.16
N ALA A 81 -45.40 13.68 -20.36
CA ALA A 81 -45.93 14.68 -19.47
C ALA A 81 -46.69 14.00 -18.30
N GLY A 82 -46.45 14.45 -17.07
CA GLY A 82 -47.44 14.35 -16.00
C GLY A 82 -46.93 13.86 -14.66
N ALA A 83 -46.56 14.79 -13.77
CA ALA A 83 -46.53 14.55 -12.33
C ALA A 83 -46.93 15.83 -11.56
N LYS A 84 -48.21 16.21 -11.64
CA LYS A 84 -48.82 17.10 -10.65
C LYS A 84 -49.35 16.22 -9.52
N ASN A 85 -48.65 16.13 -8.39
CA ASN A 85 -49.21 15.83 -7.04
C ASN A 85 -48.14 15.64 -5.93
N ALA A 86 -46.97 16.29 -5.99
CA ALA A 86 -45.96 16.21 -4.92
C ALA A 86 -46.46 16.72 -3.55
N ARG A 87 -47.45 17.61 -3.52
CA ARG A 87 -47.94 18.26 -2.30
C ARG A 87 -48.79 17.35 -1.39
N ARG A 88 -49.28 16.20 -1.87
CA ARG A 88 -50.08 15.27 -1.04
C ARG A 88 -49.24 14.21 -0.33
N VAL A 89 -48.08 13.85 -0.89
CA VAL A 89 -47.18 12.85 -0.28
C VAL A 89 -46.46 13.45 0.94
N ALA A 90 -46.07 14.72 0.88
CA ALA A 90 -45.41 15.42 1.99
C ALA A 90 -46.26 15.47 3.29
N TRP A 91 -47.58 15.61 3.18
CA TRP A 91 -48.46 15.67 4.36
C TRP A 91 -48.64 14.31 5.06
N ILE A 92 -48.52 13.20 4.32
CA ILE A 92 -48.65 11.85 4.89
C ILE A 92 -47.38 11.50 5.68
N VAL A 93 -46.21 11.85 5.16
CA VAL A 93 -44.93 11.60 5.83
C VAL A 93 -44.80 12.40 7.14
N ALA A 94 -45.22 13.67 7.13
CA ALA A 94 -45.20 14.50 8.33
C ALA A 94 -46.13 13.98 9.45
N ALA A 95 -47.31 13.45 9.08
CA ALA A 95 -48.24 12.87 10.05
C ALA A 95 -47.68 11.58 10.70
N CYS A 96 -46.96 10.75 9.94
CA CYS A 96 -46.35 9.53 10.47
C CYS A 96 -45.18 9.81 11.43
N LEU A 97 -44.36 10.84 11.17
CA LEU A 97 -43.24 11.22 12.05
C LEU A 97 -43.73 11.78 13.40
N LEU A 98 -44.85 12.50 13.41
CA LEU A 98 -45.44 13.04 14.64
C LEU A 98 -45.96 11.93 15.57
N VAL A 99 -46.50 10.85 15.00
CA VAL A 99 -46.98 9.70 15.80
C VAL A 99 -45.80 8.92 16.39
N GLY A 100 -44.70 8.73 15.63
CA GLY A 100 -43.51 8.04 16.12
C GLY A 100 -42.83 8.75 17.29
N THR A 101 -42.78 10.09 17.26
CA THR A 101 -42.18 10.90 18.33
C THR A 101 -42.99 10.86 19.63
N ILE A 102 -44.32 10.82 19.55
CA ILE A 102 -45.17 10.69 20.74
C ILE A 102 -44.98 9.34 21.43
N VAL A 103 -44.77 8.25 20.67
CA VAL A 103 -44.55 6.91 21.25
C VAL A 103 -43.19 6.81 21.94
N ALA A 104 -42.15 7.43 21.39
CA ALA A 104 -40.80 7.40 21.97
C ALA A 104 -40.71 8.16 23.31
N VAL A 105 -41.42 9.28 23.46
CA VAL A 105 -41.39 10.09 24.68
C VAL A 105 -42.13 9.42 25.85
N VAL A 106 -43.13 8.58 25.57
CA VAL A 106 -43.89 7.87 26.62
C VAL A 106 -43.17 6.59 27.09
N GLY A 107 -42.25 6.04 26.30
CA GLY A 107 -41.57 4.78 26.60
C GLY A 107 -40.31 4.87 27.47
N ASN A 108 -39.73 6.06 27.67
CA ASN A 108 -38.37 6.18 28.22
C ASN A 108 -38.29 6.55 29.73
N ASN A 109 -39.35 6.28 30.50
CA ASN A 109 -39.32 6.47 31.96
C ASN A 109 -39.29 5.12 32.68
N GLY A 110 -38.08 4.64 33.00
CA GLY A 110 -37.93 3.61 34.04
C GLY A 110 -36.58 2.90 34.03
N GLY A 111 -35.81 3.06 35.11
CA GLY A 111 -34.75 2.12 35.47
C GLY A 111 -33.60 2.72 36.29
N ASP A 112 -33.81 2.91 37.59
CA ASP A 112 -32.72 3.06 38.57
C ASP A 112 -32.00 1.70 38.74
N GLU A 113 -30.69 1.65 38.52
CA GLU A 113 -29.84 0.48 38.80
C GLU A 113 -28.98 0.74 40.05
N PRO A 114 -28.91 -0.20 41.02
CA PRO A 114 -28.14 -0.02 42.24
C PRO A 114 -26.64 -0.35 42.04
N PRO A 115 -25.76 0.16 42.92
CA PRO A 115 -24.31 0.02 42.77
C PRO A 115 -23.81 -1.37 43.16
N VAL A 116 -22.90 -1.90 42.35
CA VAL A 116 -22.20 -3.18 42.58
C VAL A 116 -21.01 -2.95 43.53
N GLU A 117 -21.06 -3.62 44.68
CA GLU A 117 -19.99 -3.76 45.67
C GLU A 117 -18.81 -4.56 45.06
N ARG A 118 -17.58 -4.01 45.12
CA ARG A 118 -16.35 -4.75 44.80
C ARG A 118 -15.75 -5.31 46.09
N ASP A 119 -15.64 -6.63 46.12
CA ASP A 119 -14.96 -7.40 47.15
C ASP A 119 -13.44 -7.42 46.85
N GLU A 120 -12.65 -6.78 47.70
CA GLU A 120 -11.19 -6.88 47.70
C GLU A 120 -10.76 -8.03 48.63
N SER A 121 -10.10 -9.04 48.08
CA SER A 121 -9.32 -10.00 48.86
C SER A 121 -8.03 -10.37 48.11
N PRO A 122 -6.84 -10.22 48.73
CA PRO A 122 -5.57 -10.62 48.13
C PRO A 122 -5.25 -12.09 48.44
N PRO A 123 -4.64 -12.85 47.52
CA PRO A 123 -4.15 -14.19 47.84
C PRO A 123 -2.79 -14.13 48.55
N ALA A 124 -2.72 -14.89 49.63
CA ALA A 124 -1.57 -15.11 50.48
C ALA A 124 -0.48 -15.94 49.79
N LEU A 125 0.76 -15.62 50.18
CA LEU A 125 1.97 -16.41 49.99
C LEU A 125 1.83 -17.78 50.68
N ALA A 126 2.20 -18.85 49.98
CA ALA A 126 2.57 -20.12 50.58
C ALA A 126 3.81 -20.66 49.88
N GLU A 127 4.92 -20.66 50.62
CA GLU A 127 6.09 -21.48 50.38
C GLU A 127 5.70 -22.95 50.59
N GLU A 128 6.14 -23.86 49.72
CA GLU A 128 6.40 -25.24 50.14
C GLU A 128 7.55 -25.85 49.34
N ASP A 129 8.59 -26.10 50.11
CA ASP A 129 9.77 -26.92 49.89
C ASP A 129 9.38 -28.39 49.71
N THR A 130 9.86 -29.05 48.65
CA THR A 130 10.15 -30.49 48.69
C THR A 130 11.20 -30.84 47.63
N GLY A 131 12.40 -31.18 48.11
CA GLY A 131 13.40 -31.89 47.34
C GLY A 131 13.02 -33.35 47.08
N ALA A 132 13.38 -33.85 45.91
CA ALA A 132 13.60 -35.28 45.65
C ALA A 132 14.62 -35.44 44.52
N GLU A 133 15.83 -35.85 44.89
CA GLU A 133 16.85 -36.40 43.99
C GLU A 133 16.28 -37.60 43.22
N THR A 134 16.37 -37.57 41.89
CA THR A 134 16.41 -38.78 41.06
C THR A 134 17.48 -38.63 39.97
N GLY A 135 18.30 -39.66 39.83
CA GLY A 135 19.56 -39.66 39.08
C GLY A 135 19.46 -39.61 37.54
N PRO A 136 20.61 -39.60 36.85
CA PRO A 136 20.68 -39.33 35.42
C PRO A 136 20.19 -40.53 34.61
N SER A 137 18.98 -40.42 34.07
CA SER A 137 18.49 -41.31 33.02
C SER A 137 18.96 -40.76 31.67
N VAL A 138 19.89 -41.46 31.04
CA VAL A 138 20.34 -41.20 29.66
C VAL A 138 19.13 -41.43 28.73
N PRO A 139 18.65 -40.41 28.00
CA PRO A 139 17.55 -40.59 27.07
C PRO A 139 18.02 -41.40 25.84
N PRO A 140 17.20 -42.33 25.33
CA PRO A 140 17.54 -43.15 24.17
C PRO A 140 17.66 -42.30 22.90
N GLU A 141 18.64 -42.65 22.07
CA GLU A 141 18.91 -42.08 20.75
C GLU A 141 17.67 -42.14 19.83
N GLY A 142 17.25 -40.97 19.35
CA GLY A 142 16.84 -40.71 17.97
C GLY A 142 15.83 -41.64 17.30
N GLY A 143 14.56 -41.56 17.71
CA GLY A 143 13.46 -41.80 16.76
C GLY A 143 13.35 -40.64 15.77
N PRO A 144 12.83 -40.86 14.54
CA PRO A 144 12.61 -39.76 13.58
C PRO A 144 11.74 -38.70 14.25
N ALA A 145 12.25 -37.47 14.34
CA ALA A 145 11.51 -36.34 14.87
C ALA A 145 10.17 -36.26 14.15
N ASP A 146 9.07 -36.29 14.91
CA ASP A 146 7.70 -36.17 14.41
C ASP A 146 7.57 -34.87 13.61
N GLU A 147 7.74 -34.97 12.30
CA GLU A 147 7.52 -33.86 11.38
C GLU A 147 6.03 -33.48 11.50
N PRO A 148 5.71 -32.23 11.85
CA PRO A 148 4.32 -31.83 11.99
C PRO A 148 3.59 -32.12 10.68
N PRO A 149 2.36 -32.65 10.73
CA PRO A 149 1.67 -33.14 9.55
C PRO A 149 1.56 -32.02 8.52
N ALA A 150 2.07 -32.27 7.30
CA ALA A 150 2.13 -31.30 6.19
C ALA A 150 0.80 -30.57 5.92
N ALA A 151 -0.34 -31.18 6.27
CA ALA A 151 -1.66 -30.57 6.15
C ALA A 151 -1.86 -29.32 7.03
N ALA A 152 -1.21 -29.22 8.19
CA ALA A 152 -1.39 -28.09 9.11
C ALA A 152 -0.65 -26.81 8.65
N VAL A 153 0.37 -26.95 7.79
CA VAL A 153 1.22 -25.83 7.35
C VAL A 153 0.83 -25.26 5.99
N ALA A 154 0.03 -25.98 5.20
CA ALA A 154 -0.38 -25.58 3.86
C ALA A 154 -1.02 -24.18 3.79
N PRO A 155 -1.97 -23.78 4.69
CA PRO A 155 -2.59 -22.47 4.60
C PRO A 155 -1.61 -21.30 4.77
N VAL A 156 -0.56 -21.48 5.57
CA VAL A 156 0.47 -20.45 5.79
C VAL A 156 1.38 -20.35 4.57
N ALA A 157 1.75 -21.50 3.98
CA ALA A 157 2.55 -21.52 2.76
C ALA A 157 1.80 -20.87 1.57
N ASP A 158 0.50 -21.10 1.45
CA ASP A 158 -0.32 -20.45 0.43
C ASP A 158 -0.41 -18.94 0.64
N ARG A 159 -0.50 -18.50 1.90
CA ARG A 159 -0.48 -17.07 2.25
C ARG A 159 0.86 -16.40 1.87
N LEU A 160 1.99 -17.04 2.14
CA LEU A 160 3.31 -16.54 1.74
C LEU A 160 3.46 -16.44 0.22
N LYS A 161 2.85 -17.37 -0.54
CA LYS A 161 2.85 -17.32 -2.01
C LYS A 161 1.96 -16.21 -2.57
N GLU A 162 0.82 -15.93 -1.94
CA GLU A 162 0.01 -14.76 -2.31
C GLU A 162 0.82 -13.48 -2.11
N LEU A 163 1.46 -13.34 -0.94
CA LEU A 163 2.30 -12.18 -0.63
C LEU A 163 3.52 -12.07 -1.57
N TRP A 164 4.11 -13.20 -1.98
CA TRP A 164 5.12 -13.22 -3.03
C TRP A 164 4.61 -12.62 -4.33
N SER A 165 3.40 -13.00 -4.78
CA SER A 165 2.82 -12.46 -6.01
C SER A 165 2.68 -10.93 -5.98
N ASP A 166 2.32 -10.37 -4.82
CA ASP A 166 2.23 -8.92 -4.63
C ASP A 166 3.61 -8.26 -4.66
N VAL A 167 4.60 -8.84 -3.97
CA VAL A 167 5.99 -8.34 -3.96
C VAL A 167 6.63 -8.42 -5.34
N ASP A 168 6.44 -9.52 -6.06
CA ASP A 168 6.97 -9.77 -7.39
C ASP A 168 6.39 -8.76 -8.39
N SER A 169 5.08 -8.51 -8.33
CA SER A 169 4.41 -7.48 -9.14
C SER A 169 4.96 -6.08 -8.84
N TYR A 170 5.13 -5.73 -7.56
CA TYR A 170 5.74 -4.45 -7.18
C TYR A 170 7.15 -4.31 -7.73
N ARG A 171 7.97 -5.36 -7.61
CA ARG A 171 9.37 -5.38 -8.11
C ARG A 171 9.42 -5.24 -9.62
N ASP A 172 8.55 -5.93 -10.34
CA ASP A 172 8.52 -5.86 -11.80
C ASP A 172 8.17 -4.45 -12.31
N GLU A 173 7.34 -3.72 -11.56
CA GLU A 173 6.96 -2.34 -11.89
C GLU A 173 8.02 -1.30 -11.48
N HIS A 174 8.63 -1.44 -10.29
CA HIS A 174 9.53 -0.45 -9.73
C HIS A 174 11.03 -0.76 -9.97
N GLY A 175 11.34 -1.99 -10.40
CA GLY A 175 12.71 -2.48 -10.56
C GLY A 175 13.43 -2.78 -9.25
N HIS A 176 12.74 -2.72 -8.10
CA HIS A 176 13.29 -3.00 -6.77
C HIS A 176 12.21 -3.53 -5.82
N PHE A 177 12.62 -4.24 -4.77
CA PHE A 177 11.74 -4.63 -3.65
C PHE A 177 11.24 -3.38 -2.92
N PRO A 178 10.03 -3.42 -2.31
CA PRO A 178 9.50 -2.24 -1.62
C PRO A 178 10.37 -1.88 -0.41
N PRO A 179 10.64 -0.58 -0.19
CA PRO A 179 11.38 -0.14 1.00
C PRO A 179 10.55 -0.39 2.26
N GLY A 180 11.22 -0.73 3.36
CA GLY A 180 10.58 -1.09 4.62
C GLY A 180 9.67 0.00 5.21
N GLN A 181 10.07 1.25 5.01
CA GLN A 181 9.32 2.47 5.30
C GLN A 181 9.01 3.16 3.98
N VAL A 182 7.74 3.47 3.79
CA VAL A 182 7.21 4.18 2.64
C VAL A 182 6.80 5.57 3.14
N ASP A 183 7.11 6.57 2.32
CA ASP A 183 6.62 7.96 2.42
C ASP A 183 7.22 8.88 3.50
N GLY A 184 6.63 10.08 3.59
CA GLY A 184 7.30 11.37 3.44
C GLY A 184 8.56 11.59 4.27
N GLU A 185 9.60 12.16 3.65
CA GLU A 185 10.86 12.52 4.32
C GLU A 185 10.63 13.34 5.60
N MET A 186 9.54 14.12 5.63
CA MET A 186 9.11 14.99 6.72
C MET A 186 8.45 14.27 7.90
N LEU A 187 8.01 13.01 7.74
CA LEU A 187 7.34 12.27 8.82
C LEU A 187 8.35 11.65 9.80
N ALA A 188 8.01 11.69 11.08
CA ALA A 188 8.72 10.94 12.11
C ALA A 188 8.60 9.43 11.83
N GLU A 189 9.64 8.68 12.17
CA GLU A 189 9.72 7.24 11.88
C GLU A 189 8.50 6.42 12.35
N PRO A 190 7.93 6.62 13.56
CA PRO A 190 6.76 5.86 14.01
C PRO A 190 5.46 6.17 13.25
N GLU A 191 5.43 7.29 12.51
CA GLU A 191 4.27 7.77 11.75
C GLU A 191 4.29 7.28 10.30
N ARG A 192 5.36 6.64 9.85
CA ARG A 192 5.51 6.20 8.46
C ARG A 192 4.73 4.94 8.15
N PHE A 193 4.42 4.79 6.87
CA PHE A 193 3.79 3.59 6.34
C PHE A 193 4.81 2.47 6.14
N SER A 194 4.36 1.22 6.29
CA SER A 194 5.19 0.05 6.00
C SER A 194 5.20 -0.29 4.50
N TRP A 195 6.13 -1.14 4.09
CA TRP A 195 6.13 -1.76 2.77
C TRP A 195 4.82 -2.51 2.44
N LEU A 196 4.11 -3.05 3.43
CA LEU A 196 2.82 -3.73 3.23
C LEU A 196 1.74 -2.75 2.77
N ALA A 197 1.78 -1.50 3.23
CA ALA A 197 0.87 -0.46 2.78
C ALA A 197 1.07 -0.14 1.29
N ALA A 198 2.33 0.02 0.86
CA ALA A 198 2.64 0.21 -0.57
C ALA A 198 2.14 -0.96 -1.41
N LEU A 199 2.36 -2.21 -0.98
CA LEU A 199 1.86 -3.38 -1.71
C LEU A 199 0.33 -3.40 -1.83
N TRP A 200 -0.39 -3.05 -0.76
CA TRP A 200 -1.84 -3.12 -0.81
C TRP A 200 -2.43 -2.09 -1.79
N VAL A 201 -1.91 -0.86 -1.76
CA VAL A 201 -2.27 0.20 -2.71
C VAL A 201 -1.92 -0.24 -4.14
N GLN A 202 -0.70 -0.75 -4.36
CA GLN A 202 -0.25 -1.20 -5.68
C GLN A 202 -1.10 -2.33 -6.25
N SER A 203 -1.55 -3.25 -5.41
CA SER A 203 -2.42 -4.35 -5.84
C SER A 203 -3.80 -3.91 -6.36
N GLY A 204 -4.17 -2.63 -6.16
CA GLY A 204 -5.48 -2.10 -6.50
C GLY A 204 -6.62 -2.66 -5.64
N ARG A 205 -6.29 -3.39 -4.56
CA ARG A 205 -7.25 -4.01 -3.64
C ARG A 205 -7.52 -3.17 -2.39
N ALA A 206 -6.76 -2.08 -2.18
CA ALA A 206 -6.94 -1.22 -1.02
C ALA A 206 -8.31 -0.52 -1.07
N PRO A 207 -9.05 -0.45 0.06
CA PRO A 207 -10.38 0.17 0.09
C PRO A 207 -10.33 1.70 0.03
N ALA A 208 -9.16 2.30 0.28
CA ALA A 208 -8.90 3.72 0.20
C ALA A 208 -7.44 3.96 -0.17
N VAL A 209 -7.14 5.13 -0.72
CA VAL A 209 -5.76 5.58 -0.96
C VAL A 209 -5.31 6.38 0.27
N PRO A 210 -4.19 6.02 0.93
CA PRO A 210 -3.66 6.79 2.03
C PRO A 210 -3.06 8.12 1.55
N LEU A 211 -3.06 9.11 2.44
CA LEU A 211 -2.29 10.33 2.31
C LEU A 211 -0.88 10.06 2.83
N TRP A 212 0.05 9.83 1.90
CA TRP A 212 1.45 9.47 2.15
C TRP A 212 2.26 10.57 2.87
N ASN A 213 1.81 11.82 2.80
CA ASN A 213 2.40 12.95 3.52
C ASN A 213 1.90 13.08 4.97
N GLU A 214 0.96 12.24 5.39
CA GLU A 214 0.39 12.21 6.73
C GLU A 214 0.74 10.90 7.45
N GLY A 215 0.75 10.92 8.78
CA GLY A 215 1.04 9.72 9.56
C GLY A 215 0.02 8.60 9.32
N TRP A 216 0.44 7.34 9.42
CA TRP A 216 -0.47 6.20 9.19
C TRP A 216 -1.65 6.15 10.19
N ARG A 217 -1.50 6.78 11.37
CA ARG A 217 -2.56 6.95 12.38
C ARG A 217 -3.38 8.22 12.23
N ALA A 218 -3.02 9.11 11.30
CA ALA A 218 -3.73 10.36 11.09
C ALA A 218 -5.23 10.08 10.89
N PRO A 219 -6.14 10.94 11.37
CA PRO A 219 -7.58 10.73 11.21
C PRO A 219 -7.99 10.44 9.76
N LEU A 220 -7.33 11.09 8.81
CA LEU A 220 -7.48 10.85 7.38
C LEU A 220 -7.04 9.43 6.97
N ASN A 221 -5.93 8.93 7.49
CA ASN A 221 -5.40 7.61 7.10
C ASN A 221 -6.07 6.42 7.79
N ARG A 222 -6.91 6.67 8.81
CA ARG A 222 -7.53 5.58 9.58
C ARG A 222 -8.41 4.61 8.78
N PRO A 223 -9.28 5.05 7.85
CA PRO A 223 -10.04 4.12 7.02
C PRO A 223 -9.14 3.13 6.27
N PHE A 224 -7.98 3.59 5.79
CA PHE A 224 -6.99 2.72 5.17
C PHE A 224 -6.31 1.81 6.22
N SER A 225 -5.72 2.39 7.26
CA SER A 225 -4.91 1.66 8.26
C SER A 225 -5.71 0.70 9.17
N GLN A 226 -7.02 0.91 9.35
CA GLN A 226 -7.89 0.03 10.14
C GLN A 226 -8.59 -1.04 9.29
N SER A 227 -8.44 -0.98 7.96
CA SER A 227 -9.01 -1.97 7.06
C SER A 227 -8.29 -3.31 7.20
N ASP A 228 -9.06 -4.39 7.16
CA ASP A 228 -8.51 -5.74 7.24
C ASP A 228 -7.73 -6.06 5.97
N PHE A 229 -6.49 -6.50 6.15
CA PHE A 229 -5.63 -6.98 5.06
C PHE A 229 -5.34 -8.47 5.24
N PRO A 230 -6.23 -9.39 4.81
CA PRO A 230 -6.10 -10.81 5.13
C PRO A 230 -4.83 -11.48 4.60
N ALA A 231 -4.20 -10.91 3.57
CA ALA A 231 -2.97 -11.43 2.97
C ALA A 231 -1.76 -11.37 3.92
N VAL A 232 -1.82 -10.54 4.98
CA VAL A 232 -0.71 -10.36 5.94
C VAL A 232 -0.97 -11.04 7.29
N VAL A 233 -2.07 -11.81 7.39
CA VAL A 233 -2.46 -12.52 8.61
C VAL A 233 -2.15 -14.01 8.47
N ASN A 234 -1.44 -14.56 9.45
CA ASN A 234 -1.21 -16.00 9.53
C ASN A 234 -2.53 -16.69 9.90
N PRO A 235 -3.07 -17.61 9.06
CA PRO A 235 -4.34 -18.28 9.33
C PRO A 235 -4.33 -19.17 10.58
N LEU A 236 -3.16 -19.47 11.15
CA LEU A 236 -3.00 -20.22 12.40
C LEU A 236 -2.86 -19.32 13.64
N ALA A 237 -2.72 -18.00 13.46
CA ALA A 237 -2.56 -17.07 14.57
C ALA A 237 -3.90 -16.58 15.10
N ASN A 238 -3.94 -16.26 16.40
CA ASN A 238 -5.10 -15.69 17.06
C ASN A 238 -5.01 -14.16 17.09
N GLY A 239 -6.15 -13.48 16.94
CA GLY A 239 -6.28 -12.06 17.23
C GLY A 239 -5.67 -11.15 16.14
N PRO A 240 -6.45 -10.71 15.15
CA PRO A 240 -5.91 -9.95 14.04
C PRO A 240 -5.69 -8.47 14.36
N ARG A 241 -5.90 -7.97 15.59
CA ARG A 241 -5.89 -6.53 15.91
C ARG A 241 -5.15 -6.21 17.22
N ASP A 242 -4.54 -5.03 17.29
CA ASP A 242 -3.89 -4.49 18.49
C ASP A 242 -4.88 -3.79 19.44
N ALA A 243 -4.38 -3.24 20.55
CA ALA A 243 -5.20 -2.52 21.53
C ALA A 243 -5.85 -1.23 20.98
N GLY A 244 -5.30 -0.65 19.91
CA GLY A 244 -5.85 0.51 19.20
C GLY A 244 -6.85 0.13 18.11
N GLY A 245 -7.19 -1.16 17.97
CA GLY A 245 -8.09 -1.66 16.96
C GLY A 245 -7.48 -1.75 15.56
N TYR A 246 -6.17 -1.59 15.40
CA TYR A 246 -5.50 -1.69 14.10
C TYR A 246 -5.16 -3.14 13.77
N PRO A 247 -5.42 -3.62 12.54
CA PRO A 247 -5.07 -4.98 12.18
C PRO A 247 -3.55 -5.21 12.17
N VAL A 248 -3.10 -6.32 12.75
CA VAL A 248 -1.68 -6.68 12.87
C VAL A 248 -1.22 -7.55 11.70
N THR A 249 0.06 -7.48 11.38
CA THR A 249 0.72 -8.44 10.48
C THR A 249 1.33 -9.59 11.28
N HIS A 250 1.38 -10.77 10.65
CA HIS A 250 2.12 -11.94 11.11
C HIS A 250 3.27 -12.31 10.18
N PHE A 251 3.66 -11.39 9.31
CA PHE A 251 4.77 -11.54 8.38
C PHE A 251 5.61 -10.27 8.39
N ALA A 252 6.92 -10.44 8.40
CA ALA A 252 7.88 -9.34 8.35
C ALA A 252 8.93 -9.59 7.26
N GLY A 253 9.32 -8.53 6.58
CA GLY A 253 10.49 -8.51 5.71
C GLY A 253 11.76 -8.72 6.51
N VAL A 254 12.70 -9.50 6.00
CA VAL A 254 13.95 -9.82 6.71
C VAL A 254 14.97 -8.70 6.50
N ALA A 255 15.37 -8.06 7.60
CA ALA A 255 16.25 -6.90 7.58
C ALA A 255 17.74 -7.22 7.42
N GLY A 256 18.12 -8.46 7.74
CA GLY A 256 19.50 -8.91 7.85
C GLY A 256 19.88 -9.29 9.27
N VAL A 257 21.16 -9.13 9.62
CA VAL A 257 21.75 -9.60 10.88
C VAL A 257 22.28 -8.45 11.75
N GLY A 258 21.83 -8.40 13.00
CA GLY A 258 22.16 -7.38 13.99
C GLY A 258 21.10 -6.28 14.13
N ASP A 259 21.08 -5.61 15.27
CA ASP A 259 20.05 -4.62 15.63
C ASP A 259 19.94 -3.45 14.62
N ASP A 260 21.05 -3.11 13.96
CA ASP A 260 21.18 -2.03 12.98
C ASP A 260 20.83 -2.44 11.54
N ALA A 261 20.50 -3.72 11.27
CA ALA A 261 20.47 -4.26 9.91
C ALA A 261 19.50 -3.55 8.93
N ALA A 262 18.39 -3.02 9.45
CA ALA A 262 17.42 -2.26 8.67
C ALA A 262 18.01 -0.96 8.11
N SER A 263 18.94 -0.33 8.84
CA SER A 263 19.59 0.93 8.48
C SER A 263 20.84 0.77 7.61
N LEU A 264 21.38 -0.45 7.51
CA LEU A 264 22.61 -0.72 6.77
C LEU A 264 22.47 -0.43 5.27
N PRO A 265 23.54 0.04 4.59
CA PRO A 265 23.51 0.17 3.15
C PRO A 265 23.39 -1.21 2.49
N LYS A 266 22.80 -1.27 1.30
CA LYS A 266 22.51 -2.54 0.61
C LYS A 266 23.74 -3.39 0.27
N GLN A 267 24.93 -2.80 0.21
CA GLN A 267 26.18 -3.53 -0.02
C GLN A 267 26.80 -4.10 1.26
N HIS A 268 26.22 -3.82 2.43
CA HIS A 268 26.76 -4.30 3.69
C HIS A 268 26.54 -5.82 3.80
N PRO A 269 27.56 -6.61 4.21
CA PRO A 269 27.45 -8.07 4.30
C PRO A 269 26.42 -8.57 5.33
N ARG A 270 25.94 -7.70 6.22
CA ARG A 270 24.85 -7.98 7.17
C ARG A 270 23.47 -7.54 6.71
N ALA A 271 23.36 -6.83 5.59
CA ALA A 271 22.08 -6.33 5.10
C ALA A 271 21.27 -7.49 4.49
N GLY A 272 19.98 -7.55 4.85
CA GLY A 272 18.99 -8.38 4.16
C GLY A 272 18.29 -7.61 3.04
N VAL A 273 17.27 -8.22 2.45
CA VAL A 273 16.56 -7.62 1.31
C VAL A 273 15.79 -6.37 1.71
N PHE A 274 15.06 -6.40 2.83
CA PHE A 274 14.28 -5.26 3.32
C PHE A 274 15.12 -4.37 4.23
N GLY A 275 15.00 -3.06 4.14
CA GLY A 275 15.59 -2.12 5.09
C GLY A 275 14.76 -0.85 5.14
N ASP A 276 15.04 0.06 6.07
CA ASP A 276 14.16 1.19 6.39
C ASP A 276 13.81 2.00 5.14
N ARG A 277 14.82 2.45 4.40
CA ARG A 277 14.63 3.14 3.11
C ARG A 277 15.32 2.43 1.96
N ARG A 278 15.65 1.15 2.16
CA ARG A 278 16.50 0.40 1.24
C ARG A 278 15.66 -0.11 0.06
N GLN A 279 16.02 0.34 -1.14
CA GLN A 279 15.48 -0.16 -2.41
C GLN A 279 16.43 -1.21 -2.99
N THR A 280 16.26 -2.45 -2.56
CA THR A 280 17.07 -3.59 -3.01
C THR A 280 16.59 -4.08 -4.38
N ARG A 281 17.50 -4.37 -5.30
CA ARG A 281 17.20 -4.95 -6.60
C ARG A 281 17.56 -6.44 -6.65
N LEU A 282 17.14 -7.13 -7.71
CA LEU A 282 17.47 -8.53 -7.88
C LEU A 282 18.99 -8.76 -8.00
N GLU A 283 19.71 -7.85 -8.66
CA GLU A 283 21.17 -7.90 -8.79
C GLU A 283 21.93 -7.63 -7.49
N ASP A 284 21.26 -7.07 -6.47
CA ASP A 284 21.87 -6.83 -5.15
C ASP A 284 21.90 -8.12 -4.29
N ILE A 285 21.12 -9.15 -4.65
CA ILE A 285 21.09 -10.46 -3.96
C ILE A 285 22.19 -11.37 -4.51
N ARG A 286 23.40 -11.22 -3.97
CA ARG A 286 24.62 -11.90 -4.44
C ARG A 286 24.74 -13.34 -3.97
N ASP A 287 24.08 -13.70 -2.88
CA ASP A 287 24.14 -15.05 -2.29
C ASP A 287 23.20 -16.06 -2.98
N GLY A 288 22.40 -15.55 -3.94
CA GLY A 288 21.43 -16.29 -4.72
C GLY A 288 20.03 -16.25 -4.11
N GLN A 289 19.03 -15.96 -4.94
CA GLN A 289 17.64 -15.76 -4.50
C GLN A 289 17.05 -16.98 -3.75
N ALA A 290 17.43 -18.20 -4.15
CA ALA A 290 17.00 -19.43 -3.49
C ALA A 290 17.65 -19.65 -2.10
N ASN A 291 18.69 -18.89 -1.76
CA ASN A 291 19.42 -18.98 -0.50
C ASN A 291 19.08 -17.82 0.45
N THR A 292 18.50 -16.74 -0.04
CA THR A 292 18.17 -15.55 0.74
C THR A 292 16.70 -15.56 1.18
N MET A 293 16.46 -15.46 2.49
CA MET A 293 15.14 -15.22 3.08
C MET A 293 14.67 -13.82 2.74
N LEU A 294 13.41 -13.73 2.30
CA LEU A 294 12.76 -12.48 1.95
C LEU A 294 11.77 -12.08 3.04
N ILE A 295 10.86 -12.98 3.42
CA ILE A 295 9.81 -12.76 4.42
C ILE A 295 9.78 -13.93 5.39
N ALA A 296 9.63 -13.66 6.67
CA ALA A 296 9.45 -14.67 7.70
C ALA A 296 8.16 -14.43 8.49
N GLY A 297 7.56 -15.51 9.00
CA GLY A 297 6.45 -15.40 9.93
C GLY A 297 6.85 -14.78 11.27
N VAL A 298 5.90 -14.10 11.91
CA VAL A 298 6.05 -13.45 13.21
C VAL A 298 5.02 -14.04 14.18
N ALA A 299 5.51 -14.52 15.32
CA ALA A 299 4.72 -15.11 16.40
C ALA A 299 4.67 -14.22 17.66
N LYS A 300 5.61 -13.28 17.82
CA LYS A 300 5.65 -12.32 18.94
C LYS A 300 5.96 -10.92 18.43
N ASP A 301 5.51 -9.93 19.20
CA ASP A 301 5.67 -8.52 18.88
C ASP A 301 5.10 -8.16 17.51
N SER A 302 3.97 -8.78 17.17
CA SER A 302 3.16 -8.38 16.01
C SER A 302 2.66 -6.96 16.22
N GLY A 303 2.59 -6.19 15.15
CA GLY A 303 2.11 -4.81 15.17
C GLY A 303 1.28 -4.49 13.93
N PRO A 304 0.69 -3.28 13.89
CA PRO A 304 -0.16 -2.84 12.79
C PRO A 304 0.52 -3.05 11.43
N TRP A 305 -0.17 -3.68 10.48
CA TRP A 305 0.43 -3.96 9.16
C TRP A 305 0.77 -2.66 8.43
N SER A 306 0.03 -1.58 8.67
CA SER A 306 0.24 -0.27 8.03
C SER A 306 1.46 0.46 8.58
N ALA A 307 1.94 0.11 9.76
CA ALA A 307 3.00 0.84 10.46
C ALA A 307 4.39 0.35 10.06
N ALA A 308 5.26 1.28 9.66
CA ALA A 308 6.69 1.03 9.55
C ALA A 308 7.31 0.57 10.88
N GLY A 309 8.42 -0.16 10.80
CA GLY A 309 9.26 -0.52 11.95
C GLY A 309 9.38 -2.02 12.19
N ARG A 310 9.75 -2.40 13.42
CA ARG A 310 10.14 -3.78 13.77
C ARG A 310 9.03 -4.83 13.60
N SER A 311 7.77 -4.41 13.55
CA SER A 311 6.62 -5.29 13.27
C SER A 311 6.57 -5.74 11.82
N THR A 312 7.06 -4.93 10.88
CA THR A 312 6.96 -5.16 9.43
C THR A 312 8.31 -5.42 8.77
N VAL A 313 9.41 -4.94 9.34
CA VAL A 313 10.79 -5.26 8.92
C VAL A 313 11.60 -5.63 10.15
N ARG A 314 12.18 -6.84 10.19
CA ARG A 314 12.78 -7.37 11.41
C ARG A 314 14.21 -7.91 11.19
N PRO A 315 15.18 -7.50 12.02
CA PRO A 315 16.51 -8.10 12.02
C PRO A 315 16.57 -9.40 12.82
N LEU A 316 17.59 -10.22 12.55
CA LEU A 316 18.01 -11.34 13.39
C LEU A 316 19.13 -10.88 14.31
N THR A 317 18.88 -10.90 15.61
CA THR A 317 19.78 -10.30 16.61
C THR A 317 20.14 -11.32 17.68
N GLN A 318 19.23 -12.25 18.04
CA GLN A 318 19.47 -13.19 19.12
C GLN A 318 18.94 -14.61 18.84
N GLU A 319 19.77 -15.61 19.13
CA GLU A 319 19.40 -17.02 19.12
C GLU A 319 18.54 -17.42 20.33
N PRO A 320 17.69 -18.47 20.22
CA PRO A 320 17.35 -19.20 18.99
C PRO A 320 16.51 -18.32 18.04
N TYR A 321 16.56 -18.55 16.74
CA TYR A 321 15.80 -17.74 15.79
C TYR A 321 14.36 -18.22 15.59
N VAL A 322 14.12 -19.52 15.67
CA VAL A 322 12.76 -20.09 15.56
C VAL A 322 12.03 -20.02 16.90
N ASN A 323 10.95 -19.23 16.95
CA ASN A 323 10.15 -18.95 18.15
C ASN A 323 10.96 -18.33 19.30
N GLY A 324 12.01 -17.58 18.96
CA GLY A 324 12.94 -17.01 19.93
C GLY A 324 12.64 -15.59 20.40
N PRO A 325 13.67 -14.89 20.91
CA PRO A 325 13.56 -13.50 21.39
C PRO A 325 13.21 -12.51 20.29
N ASP A 326 13.68 -12.74 19.07
CA ASP A 326 13.31 -11.93 17.91
C ASP A 326 11.87 -12.17 17.43
N GLY A 327 11.12 -13.08 18.04
CA GLY A 327 9.69 -13.24 17.77
C GLY A 327 9.33 -13.81 16.39
N PHE A 328 10.29 -14.25 15.58
CA PHE A 328 10.01 -15.02 14.37
C PHE A 328 9.34 -16.36 14.70
N GLY A 329 8.35 -16.76 13.88
CA GLY A 329 7.60 -18.00 14.04
C GLY A 329 6.29 -18.00 13.25
N THR A 330 5.84 -19.18 12.81
CA THR A 330 4.53 -19.34 12.13
C THR A 330 3.52 -20.13 12.96
N GLY A 331 3.77 -20.30 14.26
CA GLY A 331 2.89 -20.97 15.22
C GLY A 331 3.21 -22.45 15.45
N GLN A 332 4.09 -23.06 14.65
CA GLN A 332 4.58 -24.42 14.89
C GLN A 332 5.62 -24.41 16.02
N PRO A 333 5.67 -25.41 16.91
CA PRO A 333 6.54 -25.38 18.09
C PRO A 333 8.04 -25.30 17.80
N ASP A 334 8.51 -26.05 16.80
CA ASP A 334 9.93 -26.26 16.51
C ASP A 334 10.33 -25.89 15.07
N SER A 335 9.44 -25.23 14.33
CA SER A 335 9.71 -24.76 12.97
C SER A 335 9.00 -23.46 12.65
N MET A 336 9.44 -22.82 11.57
CA MET A 336 8.75 -21.71 10.94
C MET A 336 8.82 -21.83 9.42
N LEU A 337 7.82 -21.30 8.73
CA LEU A 337 7.89 -21.11 7.29
C LEU A 337 8.48 -19.75 6.96
N VAL A 338 9.33 -19.73 5.94
CA VAL A 338 9.95 -18.52 5.37
C VAL A 338 9.72 -18.51 3.87
N LEU A 339 9.48 -17.32 3.33
CA LEU A 339 9.50 -17.06 1.89
C LEU A 339 10.93 -16.70 1.49
N MET A 340 11.44 -17.36 0.47
CA MET A 340 12.73 -17.11 -0.14
C MET A 340 12.60 -16.04 -1.23
N ALA A 341 13.71 -15.39 -1.59
CA ALA A 341 13.72 -14.34 -2.60
C ALA A 341 13.43 -14.84 -4.03
N ASP A 342 13.42 -16.16 -4.27
CA ASP A 342 12.98 -16.79 -5.52
C ASP A 342 11.48 -17.14 -5.54
N GLY A 343 10.74 -16.78 -4.48
CA GLY A 343 9.31 -17.09 -4.32
C GLY A 343 9.02 -18.48 -3.77
N SER A 344 10.04 -19.32 -3.53
CA SER A 344 9.83 -20.61 -2.87
C SER A 344 9.56 -20.43 -1.37
N VAL A 345 8.79 -21.34 -0.78
CA VAL A 345 8.53 -21.37 0.67
C VAL A 345 9.31 -22.53 1.26
N ARG A 346 10.07 -22.28 2.34
CA ARG A 346 10.88 -23.28 3.04
C ARG A 346 10.53 -23.36 4.52
N THR A 347 10.73 -24.55 5.09
CA THR A 347 10.65 -24.77 6.53
C THR A 347 12.02 -24.63 7.15
N ILE A 348 12.15 -23.76 8.15
CA ILE A 348 13.34 -23.64 9.00
C ILE A 348 13.00 -24.23 10.36
N THR A 349 13.78 -25.19 10.83
CA THR A 349 13.56 -25.84 12.14
C THR A 349 14.53 -25.31 13.18
N ARG A 350 14.24 -25.54 14.47
CA ARG A 350 15.18 -25.23 15.57
C ARG A 350 16.51 -25.97 15.49
N GLN A 351 16.57 -27.08 14.74
CA GLN A 351 17.81 -27.83 14.50
C GLN A 351 18.64 -27.24 13.34
N THR A 352 18.09 -26.29 12.59
CA THR A 352 18.84 -25.59 11.54
C THR A 352 19.96 -24.80 12.21
N SER A 353 21.19 -24.97 11.73
CA SER A 353 22.34 -24.29 12.32
C SER A 353 22.14 -22.77 12.33
N PRO A 354 22.35 -22.07 13.47
CA PRO A 354 22.16 -20.63 13.54
C PRO A 354 22.97 -19.84 12.51
N ILE A 355 24.18 -20.31 12.18
CA ILE A 355 25.02 -19.70 11.14
C ILE A 355 24.36 -19.75 9.76
N VAL A 356 23.67 -20.85 9.44
CA VAL A 356 22.93 -20.99 8.18
C VAL A 356 21.76 -20.01 8.17
N VAL A 357 21.02 -19.87 9.27
CA VAL A 357 19.91 -18.91 9.35
C VAL A 357 20.39 -17.47 9.19
N ARG A 358 21.53 -17.09 9.80
CA ARG A 358 22.14 -15.76 9.60
C ARG A 358 22.56 -15.52 8.15
N ARG A 359 23.21 -16.48 7.51
CA ARG A 359 23.60 -16.38 6.09
C ARG A 359 22.40 -16.31 5.15
N MET A 360 21.33 -17.04 5.46
CA MET A 360 20.09 -16.91 4.71
C MET A 360 19.45 -15.53 4.88
N ALA A 361 19.70 -14.81 5.97
CA ALA A 361 19.12 -13.49 6.19
C ALA A 361 19.90 -12.35 5.55
N ALA A 362 21.21 -12.53 5.37
CA ALA A 362 22.03 -11.64 4.56
C ALA A 362 21.77 -11.91 3.08
N MET A 363 21.84 -10.86 2.25
CA MET A 363 21.66 -10.99 0.80
C MET A 363 22.96 -10.92 0.00
N ALA A 364 24.06 -10.48 0.64
CA ALA A 364 25.33 -10.22 -0.01
C ALA A 364 26.55 -10.50 0.90
N ASP A 365 26.50 -11.54 1.71
CA ASP A 365 27.64 -11.94 2.56
C ASP A 365 28.71 -12.74 1.80
N GLY A 366 28.38 -13.30 0.63
CA GLY A 366 29.26 -14.12 -0.20
C GLY A 366 29.57 -15.50 0.38
N LEU A 367 28.86 -15.94 1.42
CA LEU A 367 29.11 -17.18 2.14
C LEU A 367 28.14 -18.29 1.71
N PRO A 368 28.62 -19.53 1.52
CA PRO A 368 27.74 -20.65 1.20
C PRO A 368 26.89 -21.07 2.41
N LEU A 369 25.74 -21.68 2.16
CA LEU A 369 24.88 -22.28 3.20
C LEU A 369 25.42 -23.63 3.72
N ASP A 370 26.73 -23.71 3.97
CA ASP A 370 27.40 -24.84 4.61
C ASP A 370 27.88 -24.44 6.01
N PRO A 371 27.35 -25.05 7.09
CA PRO A 371 27.74 -24.70 8.46
C PRO A 371 29.22 -24.99 8.77
N ASN A 372 29.92 -25.78 7.95
CA ASN A 372 31.34 -26.08 8.15
C ASN A 372 32.28 -25.02 7.56
N VAL A 373 31.77 -24.15 6.68
CA VAL A 373 32.54 -23.03 6.16
C VAL A 373 32.63 -21.97 7.25
N LYS A 374 33.85 -21.48 7.53
CA LYS A 374 34.07 -20.45 8.57
C LYS A 374 33.64 -19.07 8.08
N GLY A 375 33.22 -18.21 9.01
CA GLY A 375 32.87 -16.81 8.79
C GLY A 375 31.40 -16.52 9.07
N GLU A 376 31.12 -15.32 9.58
CA GLU A 376 29.77 -14.80 9.81
C GLU A 376 29.50 -13.59 8.92
N PRO A 377 28.21 -13.30 8.62
CA PRO A 377 27.83 -12.04 8.00
C PRO A 377 28.45 -10.85 8.76
N GLY A 378 29.33 -10.10 8.12
CA GLY A 378 29.98 -8.91 8.67
C GLY A 378 31.22 -9.11 9.56
N GLU A 379 31.66 -10.34 9.82
CA GLU A 379 32.96 -10.57 10.49
C GLU A 379 34.15 -10.40 9.55
N SER A 380 33.91 -10.55 8.25
CA SER A 380 34.88 -10.14 7.25
C SER A 380 34.86 -8.62 7.24
N GLU A 381 35.85 -7.99 7.90
CA GLU A 381 36.14 -6.57 7.70
C GLU A 381 36.08 -6.35 6.19
N PRO A 382 35.18 -5.47 5.69
CA PRO A 382 35.07 -5.27 4.27
C PRO A 382 36.47 -4.94 3.82
N GLU A 383 37.09 -5.85 3.05
CA GLU A 383 38.26 -5.52 2.28
C GLU A 383 37.71 -4.49 1.31
N LEU A 384 37.68 -3.22 1.77
CA LEU A 384 37.40 -2.04 0.96
C LEU A 384 38.14 -2.37 -0.31
N PRO A 385 37.43 -2.58 -1.45
CA PRO A 385 38.05 -3.13 -2.64
C PRO A 385 39.31 -2.33 -2.79
N GLN A 386 40.46 -2.98 -2.52
CA GLN A 386 41.73 -2.30 -2.57
C GLN A 386 41.67 -1.73 -3.95
N LEU A 387 41.56 -0.40 -4.07
CA LEU A 387 41.45 0.27 -5.36
C LEU A 387 42.63 -0.31 -6.08
N ALA A 388 42.38 -1.30 -6.95
CA ALA A 388 43.44 -2.18 -7.40
C ALA A 388 44.40 -1.19 -8.00
N GLU A 389 45.59 -1.04 -7.37
CA GLU A 389 46.51 0.06 -7.68
C GLU A 389 46.53 0.06 -9.19
N GLN A 390 45.87 1.06 -9.78
CA GLN A 390 45.72 1.06 -11.24
C GLN A 390 47.15 0.92 -11.70
N PRO A 391 47.49 -0.15 -12.45
CA PRO A 391 48.87 -0.45 -12.78
C PRO A 391 49.44 0.87 -13.24
N LYS A 392 50.39 1.41 -12.48
CA LYS A 392 50.93 2.75 -12.71
C LYS A 392 51.34 2.73 -14.17
N GLU A 393 50.52 3.32 -15.03
CA GLU A 393 50.73 3.26 -16.46
C GLU A 393 52.05 3.96 -16.65
N GLU A 394 53.10 3.18 -16.88
CA GLU A 394 54.30 3.70 -17.50
C GLU A 394 53.81 4.38 -18.77
N PRO A 395 54.10 5.68 -18.94
CA PRO A 395 53.59 6.43 -20.07
C PRO A 395 53.97 5.66 -21.32
N ALA A 396 52.96 5.15 -22.03
CA ALA A 396 53.17 4.45 -23.27
C ALA A 396 53.98 5.38 -24.19
N PRO A 397 55.04 4.87 -24.86
CA PRO A 397 55.77 5.67 -25.83
C PRO A 397 54.76 6.18 -26.85
N MET A 398 54.71 7.51 -27.01
CA MET A 398 53.87 8.17 -27.99
C MET A 398 54.02 7.46 -29.34
N PRO A 399 52.92 7.04 -29.99
CA PRO A 399 53.01 6.58 -31.36
C PRO A 399 53.52 7.76 -32.21
N GLU A 400 54.61 7.51 -32.94
CA GLU A 400 55.13 8.42 -33.95
C GLU A 400 53.97 8.82 -34.88
N GLN A 401 53.68 10.12 -34.92
CA GLN A 401 52.70 10.69 -35.81
C GLN A 401 53.11 10.39 -37.27
N PRO A 402 52.23 9.79 -38.08
CA PRO A 402 52.47 9.70 -39.51
C PRO A 402 52.32 11.11 -40.11
N ASP A 403 53.45 11.68 -40.52
CA ASP A 403 53.54 12.82 -41.43
C ASP A 403 52.97 12.42 -42.80
N ASP A 404 51.65 12.39 -42.97
CA ASP A 404 50.98 12.51 -44.27
C ASP A 404 49.44 12.46 -44.11
N ALA A 405 48.88 13.50 -43.48
CA ALA A 405 47.45 13.78 -43.55
C ALA A 405 47.24 15.11 -44.27
N ARG A 406 46.88 15.01 -45.55
CA ARG A 406 46.42 16.13 -46.38
C ARG A 406 45.32 16.91 -45.63
N PRO A 407 45.29 18.24 -45.76
CA PRO A 407 44.25 19.06 -45.14
C PRO A 407 42.89 18.62 -45.69
N ARG A 408 42.10 17.96 -44.84
CA ARG A 408 40.69 17.67 -45.10
C ARG A 408 39.98 19.02 -45.08
N ALA A 409 39.42 19.40 -46.23
CA ALA A 409 38.63 20.60 -46.37
C ALA A 409 37.61 20.68 -45.23
N GLU A 410 37.69 21.76 -44.46
CA GLU A 410 36.77 22.09 -43.38
C GLU A 410 35.34 22.03 -43.95
N GLU A 411 34.61 21.03 -43.48
CA GLU A 411 33.18 20.94 -43.67
C GLU A 411 32.58 22.16 -42.96
N PRO A 412 31.76 22.99 -43.64
CA PRO A 412 31.24 24.21 -43.05
C PRO A 412 30.44 23.85 -41.80
N ALA A 413 30.93 24.30 -40.64
CA ALA A 413 30.25 24.15 -39.36
C ALA A 413 28.81 24.64 -39.51
N ASP A 414 27.85 23.75 -39.26
CA ASP A 414 26.44 24.11 -39.17
C ASP A 414 26.30 25.08 -37.99
N PRO A 415 26.00 26.38 -38.21
CA PRO A 415 25.94 27.38 -37.16
C PRO A 415 24.75 27.20 -36.21
N ARG A 416 24.08 26.04 -36.24
CA ARG A 416 22.94 25.70 -35.39
C ARG A 416 23.24 24.65 -34.32
N ALA A 417 24.48 24.15 -34.24
CA ALA A 417 24.82 23.00 -33.39
C ALA A 417 25.45 23.35 -32.02
N GLU A 418 25.57 24.63 -31.64
CA GLU A 418 26.37 25.04 -30.46
C GLU A 418 25.62 25.75 -29.32
N ASP A 419 24.28 25.80 -29.35
CA ASP A 419 23.56 26.17 -28.13
C ASP A 419 23.23 24.89 -27.34
N PRO A 420 23.91 24.60 -26.21
CA PRO A 420 23.51 23.50 -25.35
C PRO A 420 22.04 23.72 -24.99
N ILE A 421 21.21 22.70 -25.24
CA ILE A 421 19.82 22.70 -24.83
C ILE A 421 19.85 22.83 -23.30
N LEU A 422 19.64 24.06 -22.81
CA LEU A 422 19.41 24.31 -21.40
C LEU A 422 18.10 23.58 -21.08
N VAL A 423 18.23 22.41 -20.47
CA VAL A 423 17.08 21.73 -19.88
C VAL A 423 16.62 22.64 -18.76
N GLU A 424 15.57 23.41 -19.01
CA GLU A 424 14.87 24.13 -17.95
C GLU A 424 14.48 23.08 -16.91
N LEU A 425 15.11 23.15 -15.74
CA LEU A 425 14.76 22.31 -14.60
C LEU A 425 13.27 22.51 -14.38
N ALA A 426 12.53 21.40 -14.32
CA ALA A 426 11.11 21.46 -13.99
C ALA A 426 10.98 22.29 -12.69
N PRO A 427 10.07 23.27 -12.63
CA PRO A 427 9.90 24.08 -11.44
C PRO A 427 9.73 23.16 -10.22
N ASP A 428 10.45 23.46 -9.14
CA ASP A 428 10.63 22.56 -7.99
C ASP A 428 9.32 22.24 -7.26
N GLU A 429 8.23 22.98 -7.52
CA GLU A 429 6.93 22.79 -6.88
C GLU A 429 5.78 22.83 -7.90
N PRO A 430 4.85 21.85 -7.87
CA PRO A 430 3.67 21.89 -8.73
C PRO A 430 2.80 23.09 -8.34
N THR A 431 2.66 24.04 -9.26
CA THR A 431 1.78 25.20 -9.08
C THR A 431 0.35 24.80 -9.44
N TYR A 432 -0.59 24.92 -8.49
CA TYR A 432 -2.00 24.65 -8.73
C TYR A 432 -2.77 25.94 -9.03
N ASP A 433 -3.74 25.88 -9.95
CA ASP A 433 -4.73 26.97 -10.14
C ASP A 433 -5.83 26.87 -9.06
N VAL A 434 -5.46 27.18 -7.81
CA VAL A 434 -6.35 27.04 -6.65
C VAL A 434 -7.53 28.00 -6.73
N GLU A 435 -7.31 29.25 -7.15
CA GLU A 435 -8.38 30.23 -7.34
C GLU A 435 -9.37 29.76 -8.42
N GLY A 436 -8.87 29.27 -9.56
CA GLY A 436 -9.71 28.73 -10.62
C GLY A 436 -10.47 27.47 -10.20
N ALA A 437 -9.86 26.60 -9.38
CA ALA A 437 -10.52 25.42 -8.82
C ALA A 437 -11.66 25.78 -7.86
N LEU A 438 -11.42 26.69 -6.93
CA LEU A 438 -12.43 27.14 -5.95
C LEU A 438 -13.52 28.02 -6.58
N GLY A 439 -13.21 28.75 -7.64
CA GLY A 439 -14.16 29.61 -8.36
C GLY A 439 -15.20 28.85 -9.19
N ARG A 440 -15.07 27.53 -9.36
CA ARG A 440 -16.03 26.72 -10.14
C ARG A 440 -17.41 26.75 -9.49
N THR A 441 -18.42 27.19 -10.22
CA THR A 441 -19.81 27.22 -9.74
C THR A 441 -20.44 25.84 -9.80
N ILE A 442 -21.02 25.42 -8.68
CA ILE A 442 -21.85 24.22 -8.56
C ILE A 442 -23.31 24.66 -8.58
N ILE A 443 -24.07 24.12 -9.53
CA ILE A 443 -25.50 24.43 -9.71
C ILE A 443 -26.28 24.03 -8.46
N GLU A 444 -26.00 22.84 -7.93
CA GLU A 444 -26.67 22.27 -6.77
C GLU A 444 -25.74 21.26 -6.09
N PHE A 445 -25.57 21.40 -4.78
CA PHE A 445 -24.86 20.47 -3.90
C PHE A 445 -25.80 20.13 -2.75
N GLU A 446 -26.15 18.87 -2.60
CA GLU A 446 -27.00 18.39 -1.51
C GLU A 446 -26.39 17.18 -0.84
N GLN A 447 -26.13 17.31 0.46
CA GLN A 447 -25.80 16.22 1.37
C GLN A 447 -26.88 16.17 2.47
N PRO A 448 -28.04 15.55 2.18
CA PRO A 448 -29.18 15.53 3.11
C PRO A 448 -28.99 14.53 4.26
N THR A 449 -28.16 13.51 4.06
CA THR A 449 -27.83 12.53 5.11
C THR A 449 -26.61 13.03 5.87
N PRO A 450 -26.67 13.11 7.22
CA PRO A 450 -25.52 13.45 8.03
C PRO A 450 -24.35 12.51 7.72
N VAL A 451 -23.18 13.08 7.47
CA VAL A 451 -21.94 12.35 7.20
C VAL A 451 -20.81 13.00 7.97
N PRO A 452 -19.77 12.25 8.37
CA PRO A 452 -18.61 12.83 9.03
C PRO A 452 -18.01 13.97 8.20
N PHE A 453 -17.72 15.10 8.85
CA PHE A 453 -17.14 16.29 8.24
C PHE A 453 -15.94 15.96 7.33
N ILE A 454 -15.05 15.08 7.81
CA ILE A 454 -13.86 14.67 7.06
C ILE A 454 -14.18 13.97 5.72
N ALA A 455 -15.32 13.28 5.63
CA ALA A 455 -15.75 12.62 4.40
C ALA A 455 -16.19 13.66 3.34
N LEU A 456 -16.96 14.68 3.76
CA LEU A 456 -17.33 15.78 2.85
C LEU A 456 -16.11 16.60 2.44
N LEU A 457 -15.19 16.86 3.37
CA LEU A 457 -13.98 17.60 3.07
C LEU A 457 -13.17 16.92 1.95
N ARG A 458 -13.05 15.58 2.02
CA ARG A 458 -12.41 14.76 0.98
C ARG A 458 -13.13 14.84 -0.36
N GLN A 459 -14.46 14.71 -0.35
CA GLN A 459 -15.25 14.81 -1.57
C GLN A 459 -15.07 16.18 -2.24
N LEU A 460 -15.02 17.26 -1.46
CA LEU A 460 -14.74 18.60 -1.99
C LEU A 460 -13.30 18.74 -2.51
N GLN A 461 -12.32 18.14 -1.84
CA GLN A 461 -10.93 18.10 -2.31
C GLN A 461 -10.82 17.39 -3.67
N GLU A 462 -11.46 16.23 -3.81
CA GLU A 462 -11.51 15.48 -5.07
C GLU A 462 -12.18 16.29 -6.19
N LEU A 463 -13.26 17.00 -5.87
CA LEU A 463 -13.97 17.84 -6.84
C LEU A 463 -13.16 19.09 -7.24
N ALA A 464 -12.38 19.64 -6.31
CA ALA A 464 -11.50 20.77 -6.56
C ALA A 464 -10.32 20.37 -7.46
N GLY A 465 -9.79 19.16 -7.26
CA GLY A 465 -8.56 18.70 -7.92
C GLY A 465 -7.31 19.42 -7.41
N VAL A 466 -7.35 19.94 -6.18
CA VAL A 466 -6.23 20.58 -5.49
C VAL A 466 -6.14 20.01 -4.07
N PRO A 467 -4.94 19.88 -3.48
CA PRO A 467 -4.79 19.32 -2.14
C PRO A 467 -5.35 20.27 -1.08
N PHE A 468 -5.99 19.70 -0.05
CA PHE A 468 -6.42 20.42 1.15
C PHE A 468 -5.47 20.04 2.29
N LEU A 469 -4.84 21.05 2.89
CA LEU A 469 -3.78 20.90 3.90
C LEU A 469 -4.28 21.48 5.23
N LEU A 470 -4.15 20.74 6.33
CA LEU A 470 -4.47 21.23 7.66
C LEU A 470 -3.21 21.87 8.26
N ASP A 471 -3.22 23.20 8.43
CA ASP A 471 -2.07 23.95 8.97
C ASP A 471 -1.80 23.60 10.44
N GLU A 472 -2.85 23.18 11.18
CA GLU A 472 -2.81 22.84 12.59
C GLU A 472 -3.58 21.54 12.86
N PRO A 473 -3.18 20.77 13.89
CA PRO A 473 -3.89 19.55 14.26
C PRO A 473 -5.30 19.89 14.77
N VAL A 474 -6.32 19.51 14.00
CA VAL A 474 -7.73 19.63 14.40
C VAL A 474 -8.11 18.41 15.26
N ALA A 475 -8.79 18.65 16.38
CA ALA A 475 -9.28 17.59 17.26
C ALA A 475 -10.14 16.58 16.48
N GLU A 476 -9.89 15.30 16.73
CA GLU A 476 -10.50 14.24 15.94
C GLU A 476 -12.03 14.23 16.04
N GLU A 477 -12.56 14.54 17.22
CA GLU A 477 -14.00 14.60 17.48
C GLU A 477 -14.68 15.63 16.58
N ARG A 478 -14.01 16.75 16.24
CA ARG A 478 -14.51 17.75 15.29
C ARG A 478 -14.50 17.23 13.86
N LEU A 479 -13.47 16.48 13.46
CA LEU A 479 -13.40 15.88 12.12
C LEU A 479 -14.43 14.77 11.91
N GLN A 480 -14.84 14.08 12.99
CA GLN A 480 -15.87 13.05 12.97
C GLN A 480 -17.29 13.59 13.18
N GLN A 481 -17.46 14.89 13.48
CA GLN A 481 -18.77 15.49 13.64
C GLN A 481 -19.60 15.30 12.38
N GLU A 482 -20.83 14.79 12.55
CA GLU A 482 -21.76 14.62 11.44
C GLU A 482 -22.31 15.98 11.00
N VAL A 483 -22.22 16.25 9.71
CA VAL A 483 -22.68 17.51 9.10
C VAL A 483 -23.59 17.21 7.90
N THR A 484 -24.51 18.14 7.65
CA THR A 484 -25.33 18.18 6.44
C THR A 484 -25.08 19.49 5.73
N LEU A 485 -25.03 19.48 4.41
CA LEU A 485 -24.73 20.68 3.63
C LEU A 485 -25.65 20.77 2.41
N SER A 486 -26.22 21.94 2.17
CA SER A 486 -26.99 22.23 0.96
C SER A 486 -26.62 23.61 0.45
N ALA A 487 -26.29 23.69 -0.83
CA ALA A 487 -25.95 24.92 -1.51
C ALA A 487 -26.41 24.86 -2.97
N ALA A 488 -26.83 25.99 -3.53
CA ALA A 488 -27.22 26.07 -4.93
C ALA A 488 -26.65 27.35 -5.55
N ASN A 489 -26.16 27.23 -6.78
CA ASN A 489 -25.47 28.29 -7.51
C ASN A 489 -24.33 28.94 -6.71
N ALA A 490 -23.58 28.12 -5.98
CA ALA A 490 -22.48 28.54 -5.12
C ALA A 490 -21.15 28.13 -5.76
N SER A 491 -20.07 28.89 -5.55
CA SER A 491 -18.74 28.43 -5.93
C SER A 491 -18.29 27.28 -5.02
N LEU A 492 -17.34 26.46 -5.47
CA LEU A 492 -16.75 25.42 -4.65
C LEU A 492 -16.09 26.01 -3.39
N GLY A 493 -15.50 27.21 -3.50
CA GLY A 493 -15.00 27.98 -2.36
C GLY A 493 -16.09 28.39 -1.37
N ASP A 494 -17.28 28.79 -1.85
CA ASP A 494 -18.41 29.11 -0.97
C ASP A 494 -18.91 27.85 -0.24
N ILE A 495 -18.99 26.71 -0.93
CA ILE A 495 -19.41 25.42 -0.35
C ILE A 495 -18.39 24.97 0.71
N LEU A 496 -17.10 25.08 0.40
CA LEU A 496 -16.04 24.80 1.36
C LEU A 496 -16.12 25.73 2.58
N ALA A 497 -16.30 27.04 2.37
CA ALA A 497 -16.45 27.99 3.46
C ALA A 497 -17.64 27.65 4.37
N LEU A 498 -18.79 27.29 3.80
CA LEU A 498 -19.96 26.85 4.55
C LEU A 498 -19.68 25.58 5.37
N LEU A 499 -19.02 24.59 4.76
CA LEU A 499 -18.63 23.36 5.45
C LEU A 499 -17.70 23.64 6.62
N LEU A 500 -16.63 24.42 6.40
CA LEU A 500 -15.63 24.73 7.43
C LEU A 500 -16.22 25.51 8.61
N ALA A 501 -17.19 26.39 8.35
CA ALA A 501 -17.86 27.18 9.37
C ALA A 501 -18.67 26.33 10.37
N GLU A 502 -19.15 25.13 9.98
CA GLU A 502 -19.88 24.21 10.88
C GLU A 502 -19.03 23.71 12.05
N ILE A 503 -17.71 23.78 11.92
CA ILE A 503 -16.77 23.36 12.95
C ILE A 503 -15.73 24.44 13.25
N ASP A 504 -16.04 25.73 13.09
CA ASP A 504 -15.13 26.86 13.42
C ASP A 504 -13.75 26.80 12.73
N LEU A 505 -13.72 26.36 11.47
CA LEU A 505 -12.52 26.40 10.62
C LEU A 505 -12.69 27.44 9.50
N ARG A 506 -11.56 27.83 8.91
CA ARG A 506 -11.50 28.69 7.72
C ARG A 506 -10.39 28.20 6.79
N PHE A 507 -10.40 28.66 5.54
CA PHE A 507 -9.34 28.34 4.59
C PHE A 507 -8.65 29.57 4.02
N GLU A 508 -7.46 29.34 3.45
CA GLU A 508 -6.67 30.28 2.66
C GLU A 508 -6.20 29.57 1.39
N ALA A 509 -6.40 30.20 0.23
CA ALA A 509 -5.86 29.69 -1.03
C ALA A 509 -4.38 30.08 -1.16
N ARG A 510 -3.51 29.11 -1.39
CA ARG A 510 -2.08 29.31 -1.67
C ARG A 510 -1.70 28.64 -3.00
N LEU A 511 -0.45 28.81 -3.44
CA LEU A 511 0.02 28.26 -4.73
C LEU A 511 0.16 26.71 -4.69
N ASP A 512 0.39 26.16 -3.51
CA ASP A 512 0.58 24.75 -3.21
C ASP A 512 -0.70 24.02 -2.79
N GLY A 513 -1.80 24.74 -2.52
CA GLY A 513 -3.09 24.14 -2.19
C GLY A 513 -4.04 25.03 -1.40
N VAL A 514 -5.04 24.39 -0.77
CA VAL A 514 -5.98 25.04 0.15
C VAL A 514 -5.57 24.75 1.58
N HIS A 515 -5.18 25.78 2.32
CA HIS A 515 -4.74 25.66 3.71
C HIS A 515 -5.90 25.91 4.66
N ILE A 516 -6.20 24.94 5.51
CA ILE A 516 -7.30 24.95 6.47
C ILE A 516 -6.71 25.19 7.86
N ARG A 517 -7.25 26.17 8.56
CA ARG A 517 -6.79 26.61 9.88
C ARG A 517 -7.97 26.94 10.78
N GLU A 518 -7.74 27.00 12.09
CA GLU A 518 -8.79 27.45 13.00
C GLU A 518 -9.25 28.86 12.64
N ALA A 519 -10.56 29.10 12.80
CA ALA A 519 -11.10 30.45 12.80
C ALA A 519 -10.69 31.14 14.11
N GLY A 520 -9.40 31.39 14.28
CA GLY A 520 -8.89 32.15 15.43
C GLY A 520 -9.62 33.50 15.52
N ASP A 521 -9.70 34.06 16.73
CA ASP A 521 -10.28 35.37 17.03
C ASP A 521 -9.57 36.45 16.20
N ALA A 522 -9.97 36.63 14.94
CA ALA A 522 -9.40 37.56 13.98
C ALA A 522 -9.70 39.04 14.33
N ALA A 523 -10.10 39.32 15.57
CA ALA A 523 -10.40 40.64 16.08
C ALA A 523 -9.18 41.41 16.60
N ALA A 524 -7.97 40.84 16.63
CA ALA A 524 -6.82 41.49 17.29
C ALA A 524 -5.73 42.09 16.38
N GLU A 525 -5.63 41.75 15.09
CA GLU A 525 -4.43 42.09 14.27
C GLU A 525 -4.65 43.06 13.10
N LEU A 526 -5.76 43.81 13.05
CA LEU A 526 -6.01 44.82 11.99
C LEU A 526 -5.99 46.28 12.47
N THR A 527 -5.33 46.55 13.60
CA THR A 527 -4.98 47.92 14.03
C THR A 527 -3.50 48.02 14.35
N ASP A 528 -2.67 48.17 13.32
CA ASP A 528 -1.48 49.04 13.34
C ASP A 528 -1.11 49.50 11.93
#